data_AF-A0AAE3L4E6-F1
#
_entry.id   AF-A0AAE3L4E6-F1
#
_cell.length_a   1.000
_cell.length_b   1.000
_cell.length_c   1.000
_cell.angle_alpha   90.00
_cell.angle_beta   90.00
_cell.angle_gamma   90.00
#
_symmetry.space_group_name_H-M   'P 1'
#
loop_
_entity.id
_entity.type
_entity.pdbx_description
1 polymer ?
#
loop_
_entity_poly.entity_id
_entity_poly.type
_entity_poly.pdbx_seq_one_letter_code
_entity_poly.pdbx_strand_id
1 'polypeptide(L)' 'MSNRRRNERLVRALALAGIGLLVGVAAGLGIGVLMKDLLMGAGIGLALGAGIGGVPAALLYGGDIDL' A
#
# COMPACT_ATOMS: atom_id res chain seq x y z
N MET A 1 1.93 5.89 27.61
CA MET A 1 1.56 6.45 26.29
C MET A 1 0.08 6.19 26.04
N SER A 2 -0.72 7.25 25.90
CA SER A 2 -2.17 7.19 25.72
C SER A 2 -2.56 6.35 24.50
N ASN A 3 -3.45 5.36 24.68
CA ASN A 3 -3.96 4.46 23.63
C ASN A 3 -4.43 5.20 22.36
N ARG A 4 -4.80 6.49 22.46
CA ARG A 4 -5.15 7.34 21.31
C ARG A 4 -4.03 7.48 20.28
N ARG A 5 -2.77 7.71 20.69
CA ARG A 5 -1.65 7.93 19.74
C ARG A 5 -1.28 6.66 18.98
N ARG A 6 -1.39 5.49 19.62
CA ARG A 6 -1.21 4.19 18.94
C ARG A 6 -2.30 3.95 17.89
N ASN A 7 -3.55 4.28 18.23
CA ASN A 7 -4.67 4.10 17.30
C ASN A 7 -4.57 5.03 16.09
N GLU A 8 -4.18 6.30 16.28
CA GLU A 8 -3.96 7.22 15.15
C GLU A 8 -2.84 6.73 14.22
N ARG A 9 -1.72 6.24 14.78
CA ARG A 9 -0.62 5.67 13.99
C ARG A 9 -1.06 4.43 13.20
N LEU A 10 -1.82 3.54 13.82
CA LEU A 10 -2.41 2.37 13.16
C LEU A 10 -3.33 2.76 12.00
N VAL A 11 -4.24 3.72 12.22
CA VAL A 11 -5.18 4.17 11.20
C VAL A 11 -4.44 4.82 10.03
N ARG A 12 -3.41 5.64 10.29
CA ARG A 12 -2.59 6.23 9.23
C ARG A 12 -1.80 5.18 8.46
N ALA A 13 -1.18 4.22 9.15
CA ALA A 13 -0.45 3.13 8.51
C ALA A 13 -1.37 2.28 7.62
N LEU A 14 -2.55 1.91 8.11
CA LEU A 14 -3.57 1.20 7.33
C LEU A 14 -4.09 2.03 6.15
N ALA A 15 -4.27 3.33 6.32
CA ALA A 15 -4.69 4.22 5.24
C ALA A 15 -3.61 4.30 4.14
N LEU A 16 -2.33 4.45 4.50
CA LEU A 16 -1.22 4.43 3.55
C LEU A 16 -1.09 3.08 2.84
N ALA A 17 -1.19 1.98 3.57
CA ALA A 17 -1.18 0.65 2.98
C ALA A 17 -2.35 0.45 2.00
N GLY A 18 -3.55 0.87 2.38
CA GLY A 18 -4.75 0.79 1.55
C GLY A 18 -4.68 1.65 0.30
N ILE A 19 -4.20 2.90 0.41
CA ILE A 19 -4.01 3.79 -0.73
C ILE A 19 -2.95 3.24 -1.67
N GLY A 20 -1.79 2.81 -1.14
CA GLY A 20 -0.74 2.23 -1.96
C GLY A 20 -1.20 0.97 -2.70
N LEU A 21 -1.99 0.11 -2.04
CA LEU A 21 -2.56 -1.08 -2.66
C LEU A 21 -3.58 -0.72 -3.75
N LEU A 22 -4.47 0.24 -3.51
CA LEU A 22 -5.42 0.74 -4.51
C LEU A 22 -4.71 1.32 -5.75
N VAL A 23 -3.72 2.19 -5.53
CA VAL A 23 -2.94 2.81 -6.60
C VAL A 23 -2.14 1.76 -7.37
N GLY A 24 -1.50 0.82 -6.67
CA GLY A 24 -0.75 -0.26 -7.28
C GLY A 24 -1.63 -1.16 -8.13
N VAL A 25 -2.79 -1.58 -7.62
CA VAL A 25 -3.75 -2.39 -8.39
C VAL A 25 -4.27 -1.63 -9.60
N ALA A 26 -4.65 -0.36 -9.47
CA ALA A 26 -5.11 0.45 -10.59
C ALA A 26 -4.03 0.59 -11.69
N ALA A 27 -2.78 0.86 -11.29
CA ALA A 27 -1.65 0.93 -12.21
C ALA A 27 -1.35 -0.41 -12.88
N GLY A 28 -1.35 -1.50 -12.11
CA GLY A 28 -1.10 -2.86 -12.61
C GLY A 28 -2.19 -3.35 -13.56
N LEU A 29 -3.45 -3.04 -13.28
CA LEU A 29 -4.54 -3.30 -14.23
C LEU A 29 -4.35 -2.52 -15.54
N GLY A 30 -3.90 -1.26 -15.47
CA GLY A 30 -3.52 -0.50 -16.66
C GLY A 30 -2.41 -1.16 -17.49
N ILE A 31 -1.38 -1.68 -16.82
CA ILE A 31 -0.28 -2.43 -17.45
C ILE A 31 -0.81 -3.76 -18.05
N GLY A 32 -1.68 -4.46 -17.33
CA GLY A 32 -2.28 -5.72 -17.79
C GLY A 32 -3.12 -5.56 -19.05
N VAL A 33 -3.87 -4.46 -19.17
CA VAL A 33 -4.61 -4.12 -20.39
C VAL A 33 -3.65 -3.88 -21.56
N LEU A 34 -2.54 -3.17 -21.34
CA LEU A 34 -1.52 -2.93 -22.37
C LEU A 34 -0.84 -4.23 -22.82
N MET A 35 -0.60 -5.16 -21.90
CA MET A 35 0.03 -6.45 -22.19
C MET A 35 -0.95 -7.53 -22.69
N LYS A 36 -2.25 -7.22 -22.74
CA LYS A 36 -3.34 -8.19 -23.01
C LYS A 36 -3.35 -9.39 -22.07
N ASP A 37 -2.72 -9.25 -20.90
CA ASP A 37 -2.67 -10.25 -19.85
C ASP A 37 -3.04 -9.59 -18.52
N LEU A 38 -4.33 -9.60 -18.23
CA LEU A 38 -4.91 -8.97 -17.05
C LEU A 38 -4.42 -9.64 -15.76
N LEU A 39 -4.14 -10.94 -15.80
CA LEU A 39 -3.71 -11.71 -14.64
C LEU A 39 -2.29 -11.31 -14.25
N MET A 40 -1.41 -11.19 -15.25
CA MET A 40 -0.06 -10.69 -15.06
C MET A 40 -0.07 -9.22 -14.58
N GLY A 41 -0.91 -8.36 -15.17
CA GLY A 41 -1.06 -6.98 -14.73
C GLY A 41 -1.57 -6.84 -13.29
N ALA A 42 -2.57 -7.64 -12.89
CA ALA A 42 -3.06 -7.68 -11.52
C ALA A 42 -1.97 -8.16 -10.54
N GLY A 43 -1.18 -9.16 -10.92
CA GLY A 43 -0.03 -9.63 -10.12
C GLY A 43 1.02 -8.55 -9.92
N ILE A 44 1.39 -7.84 -10.99
CA ILE A 44 2.32 -6.70 -10.94
C ILE A 44 1.75 -5.57 -10.07
N GLY A 45 0.46 -5.27 -10.23
CA GLY A 45 -0.22 -4.21 -9.47
C GLY A 45 -0.29 -4.50 -7.98
N LEU A 46 -0.59 -5.74 -7.60
CA LEU A 46 -0.57 -6.18 -6.21
C LEU A 46 0.83 -6.11 -5.61
N ALA A 47 1.85 -6.57 -6.35
CA ALA A 47 3.24 -6.50 -5.90
C ALA A 47 3.72 -5.05 -5.71
N LEU A 48 3.45 -4.17 -6.68
CA LEU A 48 3.76 -2.74 -6.60
C LEU A 48 2.99 -2.06 -5.47
N GLY A 49 1.69 -2.33 -5.34
CA GLY A 49 0.85 -1.70 -4.32
C GLY A 49 1.24 -2.12 -2.90
N ALA A 50 1.59 -3.39 -2.70
CA ALA A 50 2.11 -3.88 -1.43
C ALA A 50 3.50 -3.31 -1.12
N GLY A 51 4.36 -3.13 -2.13
CA GLY A 51 5.66 -2.48 -1.94
C GLY A 51 5.54 -1.00 -1.58
N ILE A 52 4.77 -0.24 -2.36
CA ILE A 52 4.64 1.22 -2.20
C ILE A 52 3.81 1.59 -0.97
N GLY A 53 2.73 0.84 -0.68
CA GLY A 53 1.87 1.11 0.47
C GLY A 53 2.32 0.40 1.74
N GLY A 54 2.72 -0.86 1.64
CA GLY A 54 3.02 -1.72 2.78
C GLY A 54 4.35 -1.40 3.47
N VAL A 55 5.39 -1.05 2.70
CA VAL A 55 6.71 -0.70 3.27
C VAL A 55 6.66 0.55 4.15
N PRO A 56 6.18 1.71 3.68
CA PRO A 56 6.08 2.90 4.54
C PRO A 56 5.06 2.72 5.67
N ALA A 57 3.97 1.96 5.46
CA ALA A 57 3.03 1.63 6.53
C ALA A 57 3.68 0.80 7.64
N ALA A 58 4.52 -0.17 7.31
CA ALA A 58 5.26 -0.98 8.27
C ALA A 58 6.28 -0.13 9.05
N LEU A 59 7.00 0.77 8.38
CA LEU A 59 7.93 1.70 9.03
C LEU A 59 7.22 2.70 9.95
N LEU A 60 6.06 3.23 9.54
CA LEU A 60 5.19 4.09 10.37
C LEU A 60 4.68 3.35 11.62
N TYR A 61 4.27 2.10 11.47
CA TYR A 61 3.80 1.29 12.58
C TYR A 61 4.94 0.93 13.56
N GLY A 62 6.13 0.63 13.03
CA GLY A 62 7.35 0.41 13.81
C GLY A 62 7.86 1.66 14.54
N GLY A 63 7.39 2.85 14.15
CA GLY A 63 7.81 4.13 14.71
C GLY A 63 9.14 4.64 14.18
N ASP A 64 9.61 4.10 13.05
CA ASP A 64 10.89 4.43 12.43
C ASP A 64 10.82 5.72 11.60
N ILE A 65 9.61 6.07 11.13
CA ILE A 65 9.31 7.31 10.41
C ILE A 65 8.00 7.91 10.94
N ASP A 66 7.94 9.24 11.12
CA ASP A 66 6.71 9.99 11.38
C ASP A 66 6.36 10.79 10.10
N LEU A 67 5.34 10.34 9.35
CA LEU A 67 4.72 11.06 8.23
C LEU A 67 3.52 11.89 8.70
#